data_AF-A0A2V8PHX3-F1
#
_entry.id   AF-A0A2V8PHX3-F1
#
_cell.length_a   1.000
_cell.length_b   1.000
_cell.length_c   1.000
_cell.angle_alpha   90.00
_cell.angle_beta   90.00
_cell.angle_gamma   90.00
#
_symmetry.space_group_name_H-M   'P 1'
#
loop_
_entity.id
_entity.type
_entity.pdbx_description
1 polymer ?
#
loop_
_entity_poly.entity_id
_entity_poly.type
_entity_poly.pdbx_seq_one_letter_code
_entity_poly.pdbx_strand_id
1 'polypeptide(L)'
;MSSQAAPSFVGKGSPEFDLSPHELRGILEHALMSIAPGARVLAIIPDKTRDDNTDLLFPFAAEILATRNVAQFDALVAQGTHMPMTEAEKFSKIGLATGKSAPGLGQVYDHQWNVPEELVTIGELSA
;
A
#
# COMPACT_ATOMS: atom_id res chain seq x y z
N MET A 1 -6.52 -32.72 -4.76
CA MET A 1 -7.65 -31.82 -5.10
C MET A 1 -7.44 -30.53 -4.31
N SER A 2 -6.70 -29.56 -4.85
CA SER A 2 -6.49 -28.28 -4.18
C SER A 2 -7.51 -27.30 -4.75
N SER A 3 -8.57 -27.01 -4.01
CA SER A 3 -9.48 -25.94 -4.35
C SER A 3 -8.78 -24.62 -4.02
N GLN A 4 -8.08 -24.05 -5.00
CA GLN A 4 -7.79 -22.62 -4.95
C GLN A 4 -9.16 -21.92 -5.00
N ALA A 5 -9.59 -21.36 -3.88
CA ALA A 5 -10.63 -20.35 -3.91
C ALA A 5 -10.10 -19.26 -4.85
N ALA A 6 -10.83 -18.98 -5.93
CA ALA A 6 -10.52 -17.82 -6.75
C ALA A 6 -10.45 -16.60 -5.83
N PRO A 7 -9.49 -15.69 -6.00
CA PRO A 7 -9.46 -14.48 -5.19
C PRO A 7 -10.82 -13.79 -5.37
N SER A 8 -11.51 -13.56 -4.26
CA SER A 8 -12.67 -12.68 -4.26
C SER A 8 -12.15 -11.28 -4.56
N PHE A 9 -12.17 -10.90 -5.82
CA PHE A 9 -11.79 -9.56 -6.24
C PHE A 9 -12.78 -8.57 -5.63
N VAL A 10 -12.26 -7.54 -4.97
CA VAL A 10 -13.03 -6.42 -4.44
C VAL A 10 -12.66 -5.18 -5.25
N GLY A 11 -13.60 -4.68 -6.03
CA GLY A 11 -13.39 -3.47 -6.82
C GLY A 11 -14.50 -3.20 -7.83
N LYS A 12 -14.52 -1.98 -8.35
CA LYS A 12 -15.32 -1.55 -9.50
C LYS A 12 -14.54 -0.48 -10.27
N GLY A 13 -14.87 -0.30 -11.55
CA GLY A 13 -14.28 0.73 -12.40
C GLY A 13 -14.94 0.77 -13.77
N SER A 14 -14.73 1.85 -14.50
CA SER A 14 -15.22 2.06 -15.87
C SER A 14 -14.28 3.01 -16.61
N PRO A 15 -14.12 2.88 -17.93
CA PRO A 15 -13.43 3.91 -18.71
C PRO A 15 -14.24 5.23 -18.83
N GLU A 16 -15.51 5.22 -18.44
CA GLU A 16 -16.45 6.32 -18.72
C GLU A 16 -16.56 7.33 -17.57
N PHE A 17 -16.03 6.98 -16.39
CA PHE A 17 -16.10 7.83 -15.21
C PHE A 17 -14.98 7.52 -14.22
N ASP A 18 -14.58 8.54 -13.48
CA ASP A 18 -13.64 8.40 -12.37
C ASP A 18 -14.34 7.89 -11.11
N LEU A 19 -13.60 7.16 -10.28
CA LEU A 19 -14.06 6.80 -8.94
C LEU A 19 -13.93 8.01 -8.01
N SER A 20 -15.02 8.33 -7.31
CA SER A 20 -14.99 9.35 -6.25
C SER A 20 -14.17 8.87 -5.03
N PRO A 21 -13.66 9.78 -4.19
CA PRO A 21 -12.96 9.40 -2.94
C PRO A 21 -13.78 8.47 -2.03
N HIS A 22 -15.11 8.67 -1.98
CA HIS A 22 -16.02 7.80 -1.23
C HIS A 22 -16.04 6.36 -1.80
N GLU A 23 -16.04 6.22 -3.11
CA GLU A 23 -16.02 4.90 -3.77
C GLU A 23 -14.67 4.20 -3.59
N LEU A 24 -13.55 4.94 -3.71
CA LEU A 24 -12.22 4.43 -3.41
C LEU A 24 -12.12 3.91 -1.97
N ARG A 25 -12.65 4.69 -1.01
CA ARG A 25 -12.70 4.26 0.40
C ARG A 25 -13.52 2.99 0.57
N GLY A 26 -14.71 2.89 -0.03
CA GLY A 26 -15.56 1.71 0.08
C GLY A 26 -14.91 0.43 -0.48
N ILE A 27 -14.11 0.55 -1.54
CA ILE A 27 -13.31 -0.56 -2.09
C ILE A 27 -12.25 -0.99 -1.05
N LEU A 28 -11.51 -0.05 -0.46
CA LEU A 28 -10.52 -0.36 0.57
C LEU A 28 -11.13 -0.99 1.82
N GLU A 29 -12.27 -0.46 2.29
CA GLU A 29 -12.97 -1.00 3.46
C GLU A 29 -13.29 -2.47 3.26
N HIS A 30 -13.91 -2.82 2.13
CA HIS A 30 -14.25 -4.20 1.82
C HIS A 30 -13.00 -5.07 1.60
N ALA A 31 -11.98 -4.58 0.90
CA ALA A 31 -10.74 -5.34 0.64
C ALA A 31 -9.99 -5.67 1.95
N LEU A 32 -9.95 -4.71 2.88
CA LEU A 32 -9.23 -4.84 4.15
C LEU A 32 -10.06 -5.55 5.24
N MET A 33 -11.31 -5.97 4.96
CA MET A 33 -12.14 -6.74 5.90
C MET A 33 -11.53 -8.09 6.30
N SER A 34 -10.59 -8.61 5.51
CA SER A 34 -9.91 -9.88 5.78
C SER A 34 -8.75 -9.75 6.77
N ILE A 35 -8.25 -8.54 7.03
CA ILE A 35 -7.08 -8.31 7.89
C ILE A 35 -7.45 -8.49 9.36
N ALA A 36 -6.89 -9.50 10.00
CA ALA A 36 -7.16 -9.80 11.40
C ALA A 36 -6.59 -8.73 12.36
N PRO A 37 -7.25 -8.48 13.51
CA PRO A 37 -6.63 -7.73 14.60
C PRO A 37 -5.28 -8.33 15.01
N GLY A 38 -4.33 -7.47 15.37
CA GLY A 38 -2.97 -7.86 15.70
C GLY A 38 -2.08 -8.21 14.49
N ALA A 39 -2.60 -8.15 13.26
CA ALA A 39 -1.78 -8.35 12.06
C ALA A 39 -0.70 -7.27 11.92
N ARG A 40 0.40 -7.62 11.27
CA ARG A 40 1.42 -6.67 10.81
C ARG A 40 1.24 -6.47 9.32
N VAL A 41 0.98 -5.25 8.90
CA VAL A 41 0.64 -4.91 7.52
C VAL A 41 1.73 -4.03 6.92
N LEU A 42 2.21 -4.41 5.73
CA LEU A 42 3.15 -3.63 4.93
C LEU A 42 2.47 -3.22 3.62
N ALA A 43 2.27 -1.91 3.41
CA ALA A 43 1.80 -1.39 2.14
C ALA A 43 2.97 -1.24 1.15
N ILE A 44 2.89 -1.93 0.02
CA ILE A 44 3.80 -1.70 -1.10
C ILE A 44 3.22 -0.56 -1.93
N ILE A 45 3.92 0.59 -1.96
CA ILE A 45 3.44 1.81 -2.60
C ILE A 45 4.30 2.19 -3.80
N PRO A 46 3.73 2.80 -4.86
CA PRO A 46 4.52 3.33 -5.97
C PRO A 46 5.41 4.49 -5.52
N ASP A 47 6.50 4.72 -6.27
CA ASP A 47 7.36 5.88 -6.05
C ASP A 47 6.77 7.18 -6.66
N LYS A 48 7.52 8.28 -6.54
CA LYS A 48 7.14 9.60 -7.07
C LYS A 48 7.05 9.68 -8.60
N THR A 49 7.52 8.67 -9.33
CA THR A 49 7.47 8.67 -10.81
C THR A 49 6.10 8.22 -11.32
N ARG A 50 5.24 7.73 -10.43
CA ARG A 50 3.87 7.32 -10.74
C ARG A 50 2.87 8.38 -10.31
N ASP A 51 2.04 8.75 -11.26
CA ASP A 51 0.81 9.50 -11.02
C ASP A 51 -0.31 8.50 -10.71
N ASP A 52 -0.82 8.56 -9.48
CA ASP A 52 -1.82 7.64 -8.94
C ASP A 52 -2.50 8.27 -7.71
N ASN A 53 -3.46 7.55 -7.12
CA ASN A 53 -4.23 8.01 -5.97
C ASN A 53 -3.68 7.55 -4.61
N THR A 54 -2.37 7.26 -4.50
CA THR A 54 -1.76 6.81 -3.23
C THR A 54 -1.99 7.82 -2.10
N ASP A 55 -2.02 9.11 -2.42
CA ASP A 55 -2.26 10.22 -1.48
C ASP A 55 -3.66 10.19 -0.85
N LEU A 56 -4.64 9.59 -1.53
CA LEU A 56 -5.99 9.36 -1.01
C LEU A 56 -6.11 7.99 -0.35
N LEU A 57 -5.58 6.96 -1.00
CA LEU A 57 -5.74 5.57 -0.58
C LEU A 57 -4.98 5.26 0.71
N PHE A 58 -3.78 5.81 0.89
CA PHE A 58 -2.94 5.51 2.03
C PHE A 58 -3.53 6.02 3.36
N PRO A 59 -4.01 7.28 3.46
CA PRO A 59 -4.69 7.74 4.68
C PRO A 59 -5.97 6.95 4.98
N PHE A 60 -6.76 6.60 3.96
CA PHE A 60 -7.95 5.75 4.16
C PHE A 60 -7.58 4.38 4.72
N ALA A 61 -6.57 3.72 4.14
CA ALA A 61 -6.08 2.45 4.63
C ALA A 61 -5.60 2.54 6.09
N ALA A 62 -4.86 3.60 6.45
CA ALA A 62 -4.39 3.80 7.83
C ALA A 62 -5.54 3.88 8.84
N GLU A 63 -6.57 4.67 8.55
CA GLU A 63 -7.77 4.78 9.40
C GLU A 63 -8.52 3.46 9.55
N ILE A 64 -8.69 2.74 8.44
CA ILE A 64 -9.38 1.45 8.41
C ILE A 64 -8.58 0.44 9.23
N LEU A 65 -7.28 0.30 9.00
CA LEU A 65 -6.42 -0.66 9.69
C LEU A 65 -6.28 -0.33 11.19
N ALA A 66 -6.27 0.95 11.56
CA ALA A 66 -6.31 1.36 12.96
C ALA A 66 -7.61 0.90 13.65
N THR A 67 -8.76 1.05 12.97
CA THR A 67 -10.06 0.54 13.45
C THR A 67 -10.10 -0.98 13.55
N ARG A 68 -9.27 -1.67 12.75
CA ARG A 68 -9.10 -3.13 12.79
C ARG A 68 -8.11 -3.59 13.86
N ASN A 69 -7.50 -2.68 14.62
CA ASN A 69 -6.52 -2.97 15.67
C ASN A 69 -5.32 -3.80 15.17
N VAL A 70 -4.76 -3.44 14.01
CA VAL A 70 -3.49 -4.03 13.55
C VAL A 70 -2.36 -3.71 14.54
N ALA A 71 -1.39 -4.62 14.66
CA ALA A 71 -0.23 -4.41 15.53
C ALA A 71 0.80 -3.45 14.92
N GLN A 72 0.86 -3.38 13.58
CA GLN A 72 1.81 -2.53 12.86
C GLN A 72 1.29 -2.22 11.46
N PHE A 73 1.50 -0.98 11.00
CA PHE A 73 1.28 -0.58 9.62
C PHE A 73 2.47 0.24 9.10
N ASP A 74 3.26 -0.37 8.22
CA ASP A 74 4.41 0.27 7.55
C ASP A 74 4.18 0.39 6.05
N ALA A 75 5.07 1.11 5.36
CA ALA A 75 5.08 1.20 3.90
C ALA A 75 6.47 0.90 3.32
N LEU A 76 6.50 0.33 2.12
CA LEU A 76 7.70 0.11 1.32
C LEU A 76 7.51 0.71 -0.08
N VAL A 77 8.38 1.63 -0.47
CA VAL A 77 8.36 2.25 -1.79
C VAL A 77 8.92 1.28 -2.84
N ALA A 78 8.10 0.91 -3.82
CA ALA A 78 8.45 0.03 -4.94
C ALA A 78 9.12 0.80 -6.09
N GLN A 79 10.28 1.37 -5.82
CA GLN A 79 11.00 2.25 -6.77
C GLN A 79 11.74 1.52 -7.91
N GLY A 80 11.89 0.20 -7.85
CA GLY A 80 12.75 -0.53 -8.79
C GLY A 80 14.19 0.01 -8.73
N THR A 81 14.75 0.39 -9.87
CA THR A 81 16.10 0.97 -9.96
C THR A 81 16.15 2.49 -9.81
N HIS A 82 15.02 3.15 -9.54
CA HIS A 82 14.97 4.61 -9.41
C HIS A 82 15.69 5.11 -8.15
N MET A 83 15.97 6.42 -8.13
CA MET A 83 16.56 7.08 -6.97
C MET A 83 15.61 7.07 -5.77
N PRO A 84 16.15 6.92 -4.55
CA PRO A 84 15.38 7.06 -3.31
C PRO A 84 14.60 8.37 -3.24
N MET A 85 13.43 8.30 -2.62
CA MET A 85 12.63 9.47 -2.30
C MET A 85 13.14 10.13 -1.02
N THR A 86 13.20 11.46 -0.99
CA THR A 86 13.38 12.19 0.26
C THR A 86 12.20 11.94 1.19
N GLU A 87 12.37 12.17 2.50
CA GLU A 87 11.29 12.03 3.46
C GLU A 87 10.07 12.90 3.09
N ALA A 88 10.29 14.16 2.71
CA ALA A 88 9.22 15.04 2.27
C ALA A 88 8.46 14.50 1.05
N GLU A 89 9.18 13.92 0.08
CA GLU A 89 8.55 13.28 -1.09
C GLU A 89 7.74 12.05 -0.70
N LYS A 90 8.23 11.23 0.24
CA LYS A 90 7.48 10.07 0.77
C LYS A 90 6.19 10.50 1.42
N PHE A 91 6.26 11.44 2.36
CA PHE A 91 5.08 11.98 3.06
C PHE A 91 4.10 12.63 2.09
N SER A 92 4.59 13.33 1.07
CA SER A 92 3.73 13.87 0.00
C SER A 92 3.01 12.77 -0.78
N LYS A 93 3.74 11.72 -1.22
CA LYS A 93 3.19 10.59 -1.99
C LYS A 93 2.08 9.83 -1.25
N ILE A 94 2.18 9.73 0.07
CA ILE A 94 1.15 9.09 0.92
C ILE A 94 0.10 10.07 1.46
N GLY A 95 0.06 11.30 0.94
CA GLY A 95 -0.99 12.27 1.27
C GLY A 95 -0.87 12.91 2.65
N LEU A 96 0.33 12.87 3.25
CA LEU A 96 0.64 13.40 4.57
C LEU A 96 1.46 14.70 4.52
N ALA A 97 1.46 15.40 3.38
CA ALA A 97 2.03 16.74 3.29
C ALA A 97 1.23 17.71 4.19
N THR A 98 1.90 18.24 5.21
CA THR A 98 1.44 19.27 6.16
C THR A 98 0.07 19.03 6.82
N GLY A 99 0.05 18.64 8.09
CA GLY A 99 -1.13 18.71 8.96
C GLY A 99 -2.06 17.50 8.89
N LYS A 100 -1.84 16.57 7.96
CA LYS A 100 -2.50 15.26 7.92
C LYS A 100 -1.65 14.22 8.64
N SER A 101 -2.29 13.29 9.33
CA SER A 101 -1.64 12.14 9.97
C SER A 101 -2.30 10.85 9.52
N ALA A 102 -1.51 9.77 9.46
CA ALA A 102 -1.99 8.41 9.25
C ALA A 102 -1.93 7.67 10.60
N PRO A 103 -3.07 7.30 11.21
CA PRO A 103 -3.07 6.61 12.49
C PRO A 103 -2.27 5.30 12.43
N GLY A 104 -1.38 5.10 13.40
CA GLY A 104 -0.60 3.86 13.51
C GLY A 104 0.46 3.65 12.42
N LEU A 105 0.73 4.67 11.59
CA LEU A 105 1.84 4.62 10.64
C LEU A 105 3.17 4.45 11.38
N GLY A 106 3.87 3.37 11.07
CA GLY A 106 5.25 3.12 11.46
C GLY A 106 6.21 3.74 10.44
N GLN A 107 7.05 2.90 9.84
CA GLN A 107 8.14 3.36 8.97
C GLN A 107 7.75 3.36 7.49
N VAL A 108 8.36 4.26 6.71
CA VAL A 108 8.29 4.28 5.24
C VAL A 108 9.66 3.95 4.65
N TYR A 109 9.84 2.69 4.27
CA TYR A 109 11.08 2.13 3.76
C TYR A 109 11.26 2.41 2.26
N ASP A 110 12.51 2.52 1.82
CA ASP A 110 12.89 2.47 0.41
C ASP A 110 13.31 1.05 0.05
N HIS A 111 12.89 0.55 -1.11
CA HIS A 111 13.39 -0.72 -1.62
C HIS A 111 14.87 -0.64 -2.04
N GLN A 112 15.73 -1.43 -1.41
CA GLN A 112 17.18 -1.45 -1.68
C GLN A 112 17.52 -2.50 -2.75
N TRP A 113 17.18 -2.22 -4.01
CA TRP A 113 17.38 -3.16 -5.14
C TRP A 113 18.84 -3.61 -5.33
N ASN A 114 19.79 -2.79 -4.90
CA ASN A 114 21.23 -2.98 -5.09
C ASN A 114 21.97 -3.42 -3.81
N VAL A 115 21.25 -3.76 -2.73
CA VAL A 115 21.83 -4.27 -1.48
C VAL A 115 21.42 -5.74 -1.35
N PRO A 116 22.28 -6.70 -1.73
CA PRO A 116 21.93 -8.13 -1.73
C PRO A 116 21.44 -8.65 -0.38
N GLU A 117 21.91 -8.07 0.72
CA GLU A 117 21.52 -8.43 2.09
C GLU A 117 20.07 -8.04 2.42
N GLU A 118 19.48 -7.11 1.67
CA GLU A 118 18.07 -6.68 1.79
C GLU A 118 17.14 -7.48 0.86
N LEU A 119 17.67 -8.48 0.15
CA LEU A 119 16.94 -9.31 -0.81
C LEU A 119 16.90 -10.77 -0.39
N VAL A 120 15.83 -11.46 -0.78
CA VAL A 120 15.66 -12.90 -0.56
C VAL A 120 15.21 -13.60 -1.84
N THR A 121 15.84 -14.73 -2.17
CA THR A 121 15.42 -15.57 -3.30
C THR A 121 14.15 -16.34 -2.93
N ILE A 122 13.06 -16.09 -3.66
CA ILE A 122 11.77 -16.76 -3.44
C ILE A 122 11.45 -17.86 -4.47
N GLY A 123 12.29 -18.02 -5.49
CA GLY A 123 12.12 -19.01 -6.56
C GLY A 123 12.90 -18.65 -7.82
N GLU A 124 12.69 -19.44 -8.86
CA GLU A 124 13.30 -19.28 -10.18
C GLU A 124 12.22 -19.37 -11.25
N LEU A 125 12.25 -18.46 -12.24
CA LEU A 125 11.36 -18.51 -13.40
C LEU A 125 11.98 -19.40 -14.48
N SER A 126 11.22 -20.35 -15.02
CA SER A 126 11.63 -21.10 -16.21
C SER A 126 11.46 -20.24 -17.47
N ALA A 127 12.39 -20.40 -18.42
CA ALA A 127 12.31 -19.78 -19.74
C ALA A 127 11.14 -20.30 -20.59
#